data_AF-A0A4P5ZJH4-F1
#
_entry.id   AF-A0A4P5ZJH4-F1
#
_cell.length_a   1.000
_cell.length_b   1.000
_cell.length_c   1.000
_cell.angle_alpha   90.00
_cell.angle_beta   90.00
_cell.angle_gamma   90.00
#
_symmetry.space_group_name_H-M   'P 1'
#
loop_
_entity.id
_entity.type
_entity.pdbx_description
1 polymer ?
#
loop_
_entity_poly.entity_id
_entity_poly.type
_entity_poly.pdbx_seq_one_letter_code
_entity_poly.pdbx_strand_id
1 'polypeptide(L)' 'MKGYIQGQTIILLETLPENLREGDEVDVSITTKPQKQYPFPTFKLGVKEEYLNREKIYEPEN' A
#
# COMPACT_ATOMS: atom_id res chain seq x y z
N MET A 1 6.07 -2.08 13.63
CA MET A 1 6.46 -1.56 12.31
C MET A 1 5.50 -2.08 11.26
N LYS A 2 5.21 -1.29 10.21
CA LYS A 2 4.38 -1.71 9.08
C LYS A 2 5.24 -2.06 7.87
N GLY A 3 4.83 -3.08 7.14
CA GLY A 3 5.47 -3.53 5.91
C GLY A 3 4.54 -4.40 5.09
N TYR A 4 5.00 -4.81 3.91
CA TYR A 4 4.33 -5.80 3.07
C TYR A 4 5.29 -6.93 2.73
N ILE A 5 4.72 -8.11 2.50
CA ILE A 5 5.45 -9.32 2.15
C ILE A 5 5.54 -9.38 0.62
N GLN A 6 6.76 -9.50 0.10
CA GLN A 6 7.01 -9.73 -1.32
C GLN A 6 7.85 -11.01 -1.46
N GLY A 7 7.17 -12.13 -1.70
CA GLY A 7 7.81 -13.45 -1.72
C GLY A 7 8.33 -13.83 -0.33
N GLN A 8 9.65 -14.01 -0.22
CA GLN A 8 10.35 -14.32 1.04
C GLN A 8 10.95 -13.07 1.72
N THR A 9 10.76 -11.89 1.13
CA THR A 9 11.30 -10.62 1.64
C THR A 9 10.22 -9.79 2.30
N ILE A 10 10.53 -9.16 3.43
CA ILE A 10 9.66 -8.20 4.10
C ILE A 10 10.15 -6.80 3.75
N ILE A 11 9.30 -6.00 3.12
CA ILE A 11 9.60 -4.60 2.80
C ILE A 11 8.94 -3.72 3.83
N LEU A 12 9.75 -3.00 4.60
CA LEU A 12 9.30 -2.07 5.63
C LEU A 12 8.87 -0.75 4.99
N LEU A 13 7.75 -0.20 5.44
CA LEU A 13 7.25 1.13 5.05
C LEU A 13 7.68 2.21 6.04
N GLU A 14 8.08 1.79 7.24
CA GLU A 14 8.54 2.64 8.33
C GLU A 14 10.02 2.33 8.57
N THR A 15 10.78 3.32 9.03
CA THR A 15 12.21 3.17 9.33
C THR A 15 12.42 2.18 10.47
N LEU A 16 13.51 1.41 10.37
CA LEU A 16 13.98 0.56 11.47
C LEU A 16 14.33 1.44 12.68
N PRO A 17 14.04 0.99 13.90
CA PRO A 17 14.51 1.66 15.11
C PRO A 17 16.05 1.63 15.17
N GLU A 18 16.65 2.69 15.71
CA GLU A 18 18.11 2.96 15.65
C GLU A 18 18.98 1.91 16.36
N ASN A 19 18.36 1.03 17.14
CA ASN A 19 19.03 -0.05 17.86
C ASN A 19 19.25 -1.31 17.02
N LEU A 20 18.70 -1.39 15.80
CA LEU A 20 18.91 -2.52 14.88
C LEU A 20 19.97 -2.19 13.84
N ARG A 21 20.91 -3.12 13.65
CA ARG A 21 22.00 -3.01 12.68
C ARG A 21 21.89 -4.08 11.61
N GLU A 22 22.54 -3.82 10.49
CA GLU A 22 22.68 -4.82 9.43
C GLU A 22 23.47 -6.02 9.96
N GLY A 23 22.93 -7.22 9.75
CA GLY A 23 23.51 -8.48 10.23
C GLY A 23 22.98 -8.97 11.59
N ASP A 24 22.14 -8.18 12.27
CA ASP A 24 21.49 -8.64 13.51
C ASP A 24 20.45 -9.72 13.22
N GLU A 25 20.48 -10.80 13.99
CA GLU A 25 19.43 -11.82 13.99
C GLU A 25 18.22 -11.29 14.75
N VAL A 26 17.03 -11.38 14.14
CA VAL A 26 15.79 -10.84 14.69
C VAL A 26 14.64 -11.83 14.54
N ASP A 27 13.85 -11.96 15.60
CA ASP A 27 12.58 -12.67 15.54
C ASP A 27 11.49 -11.77 14.95
N VAL A 28 10.82 -12.26 13.90
CA VAL A 28 9.74 -11.53 13.22
C VAL A 28 8.41 -12.25 13.44
N SER A 29 7.48 -11.57 14.12
CA SER A 29 6.09 -12.01 14.23
C SER A 29 5.21 -11.29 13.21
N ILE A 30 4.69 -12.04 12.23
CA ILE A 30 3.82 -11.50 11.17
C ILE A 30 2.35 -11.60 11.61
N THR A 31 1.67 -10.46 11.69
CA THR A 31 0.20 -10.42 11.86
C THR A 31 -0.45 -9.94 10.58
N THR A 32 -1.30 -10.76 9.98
CA THR A 32 -2.07 -10.36 8.79
C THR A 32 -3.06 -9.27 9.17
N LYS A 33 -3.01 -8.13 8.48
CA LYS A 33 -4.08 -7.12 8.63
C LYS A 33 -5.38 -7.67 8.03
N PRO A 34 -6.48 -7.69 8.79
CA PRO A 34 -7.76 -8.10 8.25
C PRO A 34 -8.13 -7.13 7.11
N GLN A 35 -8.39 -7.69 5.93
CA GLN A 35 -9.03 -6.91 4.88
C GLN A 35 -10.42 -6.52 5.37
N LYS A 36 -10.85 -5.29 5.06
CA LYS A 36 -12.24 -4.89 5.31
C LYS A 36 -13.14 -5.84 4.54
N GLN A 37 -13.87 -6.70 5.25
CA GLN A 37 -14.92 -7.51 4.66
C GLN A 37 -16.13 -6.62 4.45
N TYR A 38 -16.52 -6.47 3.18
CA TYR A 38 -17.75 -5.79 2.81
C TYR A 38 -18.83 -6.86 2.55
N PRO A 39 -20.10 -6.60 2.90
CA PRO A 39 -21.19 -7.54 2.66
C PRO A 39 -21.55 -7.69 1.17
N PHE A 40 -20.84 -6.98 0.29
CA PHE A 40 -21.02 -6.98 -1.15
C PHE A 40 -19.65 -6.99 -1.86
N PRO A 41 -19.59 -7.48 -3.11
CA PRO A 41 -18.36 -7.42 -3.92
C PRO A 41 -17.87 -5.99 -4.05
N THR A 42 -16.58 -5.77 -3.75
CA THR A 42 -15.94 -4.47 -3.96
C THR A 42 -14.96 -4.55 -5.12
N PHE A 43 -14.81 -3.44 -5.84
CA PHE A 43 -13.81 -3.28 -6.88
C PHE A 43 -12.90 -2.12 -6.50
N LYS A 44 -11.63 -2.23 -6.86
CA LYS A 44 -10.65 -1.18 -6.59
C LYS A 44 -10.86 -0.04 -7.59
N LEU A 45 -11.52 1.02 -7.15
CA LEU A 45 -11.57 2.29 -7.90
C LEU A 45 -10.18 2.91 -7.89
N GLY A 46 -9.52 2.91 -9.04
CA GLY A 46 -8.28 3.65 -9.28
C GLY A 46 -8.54 4.73 -10.31
N VAL A 47 -8.10 5.96 -10.03
CA VAL A 47 -7.98 6.98 -11.07
C VAL A 47 -6.72 6.67 -11.83
N LYS A 48 -6.83 6.45 -13.15
CA LYS A 48 -5.64 6.33 -13.99
C LYS A 48 -4.93 7.69 -14.02
N GLU A 49 -3.62 7.69 -13.78
CA GLU A 49 -2.78 8.90 -13.74
C GLU A 49 -2.99 9.83 -14.95
N GLU A 50 -3.23 9.23 -16.11
CA GLU A 50 -3.54 9.89 -17.39
C GLU A 50 -4.72 10.87 -17.33
N TYR A 51 -5.62 10.70 -16.36
CA TYR A 51 -6.86 11.46 -16.22
C TYR A 51 -6.81 12.49 -15.08
N LEU A 52 -5.75 12.50 -14.26
CA LEU A 52 -5.59 13.50 -13.19
C LEU A 52 -5.34 14.92 -13.75
N ASN A 53 -4.75 15.02 -14.94
CA ASN A 53 -4.38 16.30 -15.57
C ASN A 53 -5.36 16.77 -16.66
N ARG A 54 -6.53 16.12 -16.81
CA ARG A 54 -7.53 16.57 -17.79
C ARG A 54 -8.34 17.72 -17.17
N GLU A 55 -8.11 18.94 -17.66
CA GLU A 55 -8.76 20.13 -17.11
C GLU A 55 -10.29 20.03 -17.13
N LYS A 56 -10.92 19.55 -18.21
CA LYS A 56 -12.36 19.22 -18.26
C LYS A 56 -12.65 18.19 -19.35
N ILE A 57 -13.34 17.11 -19.02
CA ILE A 57 -13.78 16.08 -20.00
C ILE A 57 -15.24 16.32 -20.45
N TYR A 58 -16.03 17.02 -19.63
CA TYR A 58 -17.46 17.22 -19.84
C TYR A 58 -17.85 18.69 -19.91
N GLU A 59 -16.92 19.57 -20.28
CA GLU A 59 -17.32 20.95 -20.51
C GLU A 59 -18.11 21.06 -21.82
N PRO A 60 -19.34 21.61 -21.79
CA PRO A 60 -20.04 21.93 -23.02
C PRO A 60 -19.28 23.04 -23.74
N GLU A 61 -19.00 22.82 -25.03
CA GLU A 61 -18.45 23.84 -25.93
C GLU A 61 -19.48 24.99 -26.00
N ASN A 62 -19.11 26.15 -25.46
CA ASN A 62 -19.89 27.39 -25.62
C ASN A 62 -19.60 28.04 -26.96
#